data_AF-A0A3A5JAI4-F1
#
_entry.id   AF-A0A3A5JAI4-F1
#
_cell.length_a   1.000
_cell.length_b   1.000
_cell.length_c   1.000
_cell.angle_alpha   90.00
_cell.angle_beta   90.00
_cell.angle_gamma   90.00
#
_symmetry.space_group_name_H-M   'P 1'
#
loop_
_entity.id
_entity.type
_entity.pdbx_description
1 polymer ?
#
loop_
_entity_poly.entity_id
_entity_poly.type
_entity_poly.pdbx_seq_one_letter_code
_entity_poly.pdbx_strand_id
1 'polypeptide(L)'
;MNADDLAERVREGDLRLHELESHADPDTAAAARRRVVASETDTSLDSVGESHLAAADTDSTIENLVGTVEIPMGVAGPVPVAGGEREA
;
A
#
# COMPACT_ATOMS: atom_id res chain seq x y z
N MET A 1 10.39 -15.10 -7.81
CA MET A 1 11.45 -14.11 -7.47
C MET A 1 11.06 -13.51 -6.14
N ASN A 2 12.03 -13.22 -5.29
CA ASN A 2 11.74 -12.48 -4.06
C ASN A 2 11.68 -10.97 -4.38
N ALA A 3 11.35 -10.15 -3.37
CA ALA A 3 11.23 -8.72 -3.54
C ALA A 3 12.56 -8.00 -3.82
N ASP A 4 13.69 -8.53 -3.34
CA ASP A 4 15.02 -7.98 -3.60
C ASP A 4 15.41 -8.18 -5.08
N ASP A 5 15.19 -9.38 -5.63
CA ASP A 5 15.44 -9.70 -7.05
C ASP A 5 14.62 -8.78 -7.98
N LEU A 6 13.35 -8.56 -7.65
CA LEU A 6 12.45 -7.70 -8.44
C LEU A 6 12.89 -6.23 -8.37
N ALA A 7 13.26 -5.75 -7.18
CA ALA A 7 13.73 -4.38 -7.01
C ALA A 7 15.04 -4.13 -7.79
N GLU A 8 15.94 -5.11 -7.85
CA GLU A 8 17.15 -5.02 -8.66
C GLU A 8 16.83 -4.88 -10.15
N ARG A 9 15.97 -5.73 -10.69
CA ARG A 9 15.56 -5.65 -12.11
C ARG A 9 14.86 -4.34 -12.47
N VAL A 10 14.12 -3.74 -11.53
CA VAL A 10 13.57 -2.39 -11.75
C VAL A 10 14.67 -1.34 -11.82
N ARG A 11 15.67 -1.40 -10.92
CA ARG A 11 16.82 -0.48 -10.92
C ARG A 11 17.69 -0.62 -12.17
N GLU A 12 17.84 -1.83 -12.69
CA GLU A 12 18.53 -2.11 -13.95
C GLU A 12 17.73 -1.67 -15.20
N GLY A 13 16.45 -1.36 -15.03
CA GLY A 13 15.56 -0.90 -16.09
C GLY A 13 14.87 -2.01 -16.88
N ASP A 14 15.06 -3.27 -16.47
CA ASP A 14 14.47 -4.47 -17.07
C ASP A 14 12.96 -4.61 -16.80
N LEU A 15 12.50 -4.05 -15.68
CA LEU A 15 11.08 -4.01 -15.29
C LEU A 15 10.66 -2.59 -14.92
N ARG A 16 9.36 -2.31 -15.00
CA ARG A 16 8.71 -1.10 -14.48
C ARG A 16 7.99 -1.42 -13.18
N LEU A 17 7.85 -0.43 -12.30
CA LEU A 17 7.18 -0.60 -10.99
C LEU A 17 5.76 -1.16 -11.10
N HIS A 18 5.00 -0.79 -12.13
CA HIS A 18 3.61 -1.23 -12.32
C HIS A 18 3.49 -2.65 -12.91
N GLU A 19 4.59 -3.26 -13.32
CA GLU A 19 4.59 -4.61 -13.90
C GLU A 19 4.78 -5.70 -12.83
N LEU A 20 5.12 -5.31 -11.59
CA LEU A 20 5.59 -6.24 -10.56
C LEU A 20 4.54 -7.27 -10.11
N GLU A 21 3.24 -6.94 -10.12
CA GLU A 21 2.14 -7.89 -9.84
C GLU A 21 2.00 -8.96 -10.92
N SER A 22 2.55 -8.75 -12.11
CA SER A 22 2.60 -9.81 -13.14
C SER A 22 3.72 -10.82 -12.86
N HIS A 23 4.58 -10.57 -11.87
CA HIS A 23 5.78 -11.35 -11.59
C HIS A 23 5.86 -11.92 -10.17
N ALA A 24 5.01 -11.47 -9.26
CA ALA A 24 4.89 -11.98 -7.90
C ALA A 24 3.50 -11.67 -7.29
N ASP A 25 3.23 -12.25 -6.13
CA ASP A 25 2.04 -11.92 -5.34
C ASP A 25 2.03 -10.43 -4.93
N PRO A 26 0.84 -9.86 -4.62
CA PRO A 26 0.70 -8.44 -4.31
C PRO A 26 1.60 -7.93 -3.17
N ASP A 27 1.81 -8.73 -2.12
CA ASP A 27 2.65 -8.35 -0.99
C ASP A 27 4.13 -8.27 -1.40
N THR A 28 4.61 -9.26 -2.16
CA THR A 28 5.97 -9.26 -2.70
C THR A 28 6.19 -8.11 -3.70
N ALA A 29 5.21 -7.83 -4.56
CA ALA A 29 5.28 -6.70 -5.50
C ALA A 29 5.37 -5.37 -4.75
N ALA A 30 4.52 -5.15 -3.74
CA ALA A 30 4.56 -3.96 -2.92
C ALA A 30 5.88 -3.81 -2.15
N ALA A 31 6.40 -4.91 -1.61
CA ALA A 31 7.68 -4.94 -0.92
C ALA A 31 8.87 -4.65 -1.85
N ALA A 32 8.80 -5.05 -3.12
CA ALA A 32 9.80 -4.73 -4.13
C ALA A 32 9.78 -3.24 -4.48
N ARG A 33 8.60 -2.64 -4.72
CA ARG A 33 8.49 -1.19 -4.96
C ARG A 33 9.03 -0.37 -3.79
N ARG A 34 8.66 -0.75 -2.57
CA ARG A 34 9.13 -0.06 -1.36
C ARG A 34 10.65 -0.04 -1.26
N ARG A 35 11.33 -1.15 -1.61
CA ARG A 35 12.79 -1.21 -1.67
C ARG A 35 13.39 -0.28 -2.72
N VAL A 36 12.78 -0.20 -3.90
CA VAL A 36 13.22 0.75 -4.95
C VAL A 36 13.15 2.17 -4.41
N VAL A 37 11.98 2.59 -3.89
CA VAL A 37 11.79 3.94 -3.35
C VAL A 37 12.74 4.23 -2.19
N ALA A 38 12.90 3.30 -1.24
CA ALA A 38 13.83 3.46 -0.12
C ALA A 38 15.27 3.66 -0.60
N SER A 39 15.70 2.92 -1.62
CA SER A 39 17.04 3.04 -2.19
C SER A 39 17.27 4.35 -2.96
N GLU A 40 16.27 4.84 -3.69
CA GLU A 40 16.38 6.11 -4.44
C GLU A 40 16.34 7.34 -3.53
N THR A 41 15.71 7.21 -2.36
CA THR A 41 15.51 8.31 -1.40
C THR A 41 16.46 8.26 -0.20
N ASP A 42 17.30 7.22 -0.11
CA ASP A 42 18.18 6.95 1.04
C ASP A 42 17.44 7.04 2.39
N THR A 43 16.21 6.51 2.42
CA THR A 43 15.27 6.65 3.54
C THR A 43 14.60 5.31 3.86
N SER A 44 14.52 4.94 5.14
CA SER A 44 13.75 3.76 5.56
C SER A 44 12.25 4.00 5.40
N LEU A 45 11.54 2.95 4.97
CA LEU A 45 10.09 2.90 4.84
C LEU A 45 9.48 1.77 5.68
N ASP A 46 10.15 1.35 6.76
CA ASP A 46 9.72 0.20 7.57
C ASP A 46 8.28 0.37 8.07
N SER A 47 7.95 1.51 8.69
CA SER A 47 6.59 1.79 9.18
C SER A 47 5.54 1.92 8.07
N VAL A 48 5.94 2.22 6.83
CA VAL A 48 5.01 2.21 5.68
C VAL A 48 4.68 0.77 5.27
N GLY A 49 5.67 -0.12 5.37
CA GLY A 49 5.52 -1.54 5.05
C GLY A 49 4.84 -2.36 6.14
N GLU A 50 4.85 -1.90 7.39
CA GLU A 50 4.09 -2.48 8.50
C GLU A 50 2.61 -2.13 8.35
N SER A 51 1.90 -2.92 7.53
CA SER A 51 0.47 -2.76 7.31
C SER A 51 -0.32 -3.95 7.86
N HIS A 52 -1.50 -3.65 8.40
CA HIS A 52 -2.52 -4.65 8.73
C HIS A 52 -3.45 -4.98 7.55
N LEU A 53 -3.38 -4.20 6.46
CA LEU A 53 -4.16 -4.45 5.25
C LEU A 53 -3.39 -5.40 4.33
N ALA A 54 -4.06 -6.46 3.85
CA ALA A 54 -3.47 -7.33 2.84
C ALA A 54 -3.39 -6.58 1.51
N ALA A 55 -2.25 -6.66 0.81
CA ALA A 55 -2.07 -5.94 -0.45
C ALA A 55 -3.13 -6.32 -1.49
N ALA A 56 -3.54 -7.59 -1.53
CA ALA A 56 -4.57 -8.09 -2.44
C ALA A 56 -5.96 -7.43 -2.28
N ASP A 57 -6.26 -6.88 -1.09
CA ASP A 57 -7.55 -6.23 -0.84
C ASP A 57 -7.58 -4.78 -1.39
N THR A 58 -6.45 -4.27 -1.89
CA THR A 58 -6.30 -2.87 -2.28
C THR A 58 -6.36 -2.62 -3.79
N ASP A 59 -6.41 -3.67 -4.62
CA ASP A 59 -6.32 -3.61 -6.09
C ASP A 59 -7.29 -2.62 -6.76
N SER A 60 -8.44 -2.36 -6.15
CA SER A 60 -9.47 -1.45 -6.70
C SER A 60 -9.36 0.01 -6.20
N THR A 61 -8.41 0.29 -5.31
CA THR A 61 -8.34 1.55 -4.54
C THR A 61 -7.01 2.27 -4.66
N ILE A 62 -5.96 1.60 -5.15
CA ILE A 62 -4.62 2.17 -5.26
C ILE A 62 -3.84 1.50 -6.39
N GLU A 63 -3.01 2.26 -7.08
CA GLU A 63 -1.98 1.76 -7.99
C GLU A 63 -0.59 1.87 -7.37
N ASN A 64 0.30 0.96 -7.75
CA ASN A 64 1.70 0.95 -7.30
C ASN A 64 1.86 0.94 -5.77
N LEU A 65 1.06 0.12 -5.07
CA LEU A 65 1.12 0.00 -3.61
C LEU A 65 2.57 -0.19 -3.13
N VAL A 66 3.00 0.63 -2.17
CA VAL A 66 4.27 0.49 -1.43
C VAL A 66 4.05 0.13 0.04
N GLY A 67 2.82 0.29 0.54
CA GLY A 67 2.42 0.13 1.92
C GLY A 67 1.26 1.06 2.28
N THR A 68 1.07 1.35 3.56
CA THR A 68 -0.08 2.12 4.05
C THR A 68 0.31 3.27 4.95
N VAL A 69 -0.58 4.24 5.11
CA VAL A 69 -0.52 5.21 6.19
C VAL A 69 -1.57 4.84 7.23
N GLU A 70 -1.20 4.86 8.50
CA GLU A 70 -2.13 4.60 9.60
C GLU A 70 -2.65 5.91 10.17
N ILE A 71 -3.97 6.06 10.19
CA ILE A 71 -4.64 7.25 10.75
C ILE A 71 -5.30 6.85 12.07
N PRO A 72 -4.88 7.42 13.21
CA PRO A 72 -5.56 7.21 14.48
C PRO A 72 -7.00 7.74 14.40
N MET A 73 -7.97 6.86 14.66
CA MET A 73 -9.39 7.16 14.61
C MET A 73 -9.98 7.14 16.03
N GLY A 74 -10.66 8.22 16.42
CA GLY A 74 -11.32 8.34 17.71
C GLY A 74 -12.86 8.30 17.60
N VAL A 75 -13.54 8.21 18.73
CA VAL A 75 -15.01 8.29 18.82
C VAL A 75 -15.40 9.54 19.60
N ALA A 76 -16.36 10.31 19.07
CA ALA A 76 -16.95 11.46 19.76
C ALA A 76 -18.44 11.23 19.96
N GLY A 77 -18.92 11.32 21.21
CA GLY A 77 -20.34 11.17 21.49
C GLY A 77 -20.69 10.95 22.97
N PRO A 78 -21.99 10.72 23.25
CA PRO A 78 -23.10 10.60 22.29
C PRO A 78 -23.44 11.93 21.58
N VAL A 79 -23.93 11.86 20.35
CA VAL A 79 -24.45 13.01 19.59
C VAL A 79 -25.97 12.89 19.50
N PRO A 80 -26.74 13.82 20.09
CA PRO A 80 -28.19 13.86 19.91
C PRO A 80 -28.55 14.14 18.44
N VAL A 81 -29.25 13.21 17.78
CA VAL A 81 -29.74 13.37 16.41
C VAL A 81 -31.25 13.59 16.45
N ALA A 82 -31.71 14.76 15.99
CA ALA A 82 -33.13 14.98 15.70
C ALA A 82 -33.44 14.37 14.33
N GLY A 83 -33.96 13.14 14.31
CA GLY A 83 -34.35 12.47 13.08
C GLY A 83 -35.49 13.20 12.37
N GLY A 84 -35.30 13.59 11.12
CA GLY A 84 -36.40 13.81 10.19
C GLY A 84 -36.52 12.57 9.33
N GLU A 85 -37.43 11.66 9.66
CA GLU A 85 -37.82 10.59 8.74
C GLU A 85 -38.33 11.26 7.45
N ARG A 86 -37.71 10.95 6.30
CA ARG A 86 -38.46 10.97 5.05
C ARG A 86 -38.94 9.55 4.83
N GLU A 87 -40.26 9.40 4.78
CA GLU A 87 -40.94 8.15 4.47
C GLU A 87 -40.46 7.55 3.14
N ALA A 88 -40.55 6.22 3.07
CA ALA A 88 -40.08 5.33 1.99
C ALA A 88 -40.67 5.63 0.61
#